data_AF-A0A5J4U2R1-F1
#
_entry.id   AF-A0A5J4U2R1-F1
#
_cell.length_a   1.000
_cell.length_b   1.000
_cell.length_c   1.000
_cell.angle_alpha   90.00
_cell.angle_beta   90.00
_cell.angle_gamma   90.00
#
_symmetry.space_group_name_H-M   'P 1'
#
loop_
_entity.id
_entity.type
_entity.pdbx_description
1 polymer ?
#
loop_
_entity_poly.entity_id
_entity_poly.type
_entity_poly.pdbx_seq_one_letter_code
_entity_poly.pdbx_strand_id
1 'polypeptide(L)'
;TVTGSCLDLNKMKDNQLVILDFDIPHDQDEYNKEFYRKVIINDHLPKGTPVLITAHGGLHAYVHRYDYPLKSNRLVASKKIPFTGFTVDIFAQIEKHKTADGKPNGIKENRVMLPDSVIRDKGQEYKYPTAPANFWGSNNLPNLWDILAAWNVDLNEEYVKEPRFIQSGVNVNISLDLAF
;
A
#
# COMPACT_ATOMS: atom_id res chain seq x y z
N THR A 1 13.36 12.04 -11.91
CA THR A 1 12.28 13.04 -11.99
C THR A 1 10.98 12.30 -12.04
N VAL A 2 10.05 12.61 -11.15
CA VAL A 2 8.66 12.17 -11.27
C VAL A 2 7.93 13.24 -12.07
N THR A 3 7.15 12.83 -13.07
CA THR A 3 6.29 13.74 -13.84
C THR A 3 4.87 13.19 -13.74
N GLY A 4 3.97 13.89 -13.06
CA GLY A 4 2.62 13.41 -12.83
C GLY A 4 1.93 14.07 -11.63
N SER A 5 0.67 13.71 -11.44
CA SER A 5 -0.15 14.20 -10.33
C SER A 5 0.01 13.26 -9.13
N CYS A 6 0.01 13.82 -7.92
CA CYS A 6 -0.02 13.04 -6.70
C CYS A 6 -1.09 13.58 -5.76
N LEU A 7 -1.70 12.67 -5.00
CA LEU A 7 -2.60 12.98 -3.90
C LEU A 7 -1.79 13.07 -2.62
N ASP A 8 -1.79 14.24 -1.98
CA ASP A 8 -1.25 14.41 -0.63
C ASP A 8 -2.37 14.17 0.37
N LEU A 9 -2.38 12.98 0.99
CA LEU A 9 -3.41 12.60 1.95
C LEU A 9 -3.49 13.58 3.11
N ASN A 10 -2.40 14.28 3.46
CA ASN A 10 -2.39 15.26 4.54
C ASN A 10 -3.15 16.57 4.21
N LYS A 11 -3.64 16.72 2.98
CA LYS A 11 -4.47 17.85 2.57
C LYS A 11 -5.95 17.48 2.49
N MET A 12 -6.31 16.24 2.80
CA MET A 12 -7.70 15.81 2.88
C MET A 12 -8.35 16.46 4.11
N LYS A 13 -9.60 16.90 3.98
CA LYS A 13 -10.28 17.67 5.03
C LYS A 13 -10.88 16.79 6.14
N ASP A 14 -11.34 15.60 5.78
CA ASP A 14 -12.07 14.70 6.68
C ASP A 14 -11.16 13.67 7.39
N ASN A 15 -9.91 13.54 6.94
CA ASN A 15 -8.93 12.55 7.39
C ASN A 15 -9.44 11.09 7.29
N GLN A 16 -10.45 10.84 6.44
CA GLN A 16 -11.11 9.54 6.32
C GLN A 16 -10.62 8.71 5.14
N LEU A 17 -9.91 9.28 4.17
CA LEU A 17 -9.36 8.48 3.08
C LEU A 17 -8.18 7.62 3.56
N VAL A 18 -8.24 6.34 3.26
CA VAL A 18 -7.17 5.35 3.47
C VAL A 18 -6.88 4.66 2.15
N ILE A 19 -5.61 4.37 1.91
CA ILE A 19 -5.14 3.65 0.74
C ILE A 19 -4.48 2.36 1.23
N LEU A 20 -4.96 1.24 0.71
CA LEU A 20 -4.34 -0.08 0.88
C LEU A 20 -3.46 -0.33 -0.33
N ASP A 21 -2.15 -0.43 -0.13
CA ASP A 21 -1.17 -0.71 -1.18
C ASP A 21 -0.75 -2.16 -1.13
N PHE A 22 -1.19 -2.91 -2.15
CA PHE A 22 -0.90 -4.31 -2.32
C PHE A 22 0.35 -4.46 -3.20
N ASP A 23 1.45 -4.78 -2.55
CA ASP A 23 2.72 -5.08 -3.18
C ASP A 23 2.76 -6.53 -3.66
N ILE A 24 2.74 -6.69 -4.97
CA ILE A 24 2.96 -7.98 -5.64
C ILE A 24 4.46 -8.11 -5.94
N PRO A 25 5.08 -9.29 -5.74
CA PRO A 25 6.50 -9.48 -5.99
C PRO A 25 6.91 -9.05 -7.41
N HIS A 26 7.98 -8.27 -7.49
CA HIS A 26 8.39 -7.60 -8.72
C HIS A 26 8.87 -8.58 -9.80
N ASP A 27 9.35 -9.76 -9.39
CA ASP A 27 9.89 -10.82 -10.24
C ASP A 27 8.83 -11.65 -10.96
N GLN A 28 7.55 -11.44 -10.63
CA GLN A 28 6.45 -12.11 -11.30
C GLN A 28 6.26 -11.58 -12.73
N ASP A 29 5.90 -12.48 -13.64
CA ASP A 29 5.44 -12.12 -14.98
C ASP A 29 4.03 -11.49 -14.94
N GLU A 30 3.59 -10.93 -16.07
CA GLU A 30 2.31 -10.22 -16.14
C GLU A 30 1.11 -11.15 -15.90
N TYR A 31 1.20 -12.42 -16.28
CA TYR A 31 0.15 -13.41 -16.05
C TYR A 31 -0.07 -13.66 -14.55
N ASN A 32 1.02 -13.89 -13.81
CA ASN A 32 0.98 -14.07 -12.37
C ASN A 32 0.54 -12.79 -11.66
N LYS A 33 1.02 -11.61 -12.09
CA LYS A 33 0.56 -10.32 -11.55
C LYS A 33 -0.94 -10.14 -11.76
N GLU A 34 -1.46 -10.44 -12.95
CA GLU A 34 -2.90 -10.38 -13.22
C GLU A 34 -3.69 -11.33 -12.32
N PHE A 35 -3.18 -12.55 -12.11
CA PHE A 35 -3.78 -13.51 -11.18
C PHE A 35 -3.87 -12.96 -9.76
N TYR A 36 -2.76 -12.45 -9.20
CA TYR A 36 -2.75 -11.84 -7.86
C TYR A 36 -3.74 -10.67 -7.77
N ARG A 37 -3.77 -9.78 -8.77
CA ARG A 37 -4.71 -8.65 -8.79
C ARG A 37 -6.17 -9.12 -8.77
N LYS A 38 -6.51 -10.16 -9.53
CA LYS A 38 -7.87 -10.74 -9.53
C LYS A 38 -8.24 -11.32 -8.17
N VAL A 39 -7.33 -12.06 -7.53
CA VAL A 39 -7.54 -12.60 -6.17
C VAL A 39 -7.76 -11.47 -5.17
N ILE A 40 -6.90 -10.44 -5.18
CA ILE A 40 -7.04 -9.28 -4.29
C ILE A 40 -8.41 -8.60 -4.48
N ILE A 41 -8.79 -8.31 -5.73
CA ILE A 41 -10.02 -7.57 -6.05
C ILE A 41 -11.28 -8.38 -5.73
N ASN A 42 -11.28 -9.68 -6.04
CA ASN A 42 -12.49 -10.50 -5.93
C ASN A 42 -12.69 -11.09 -4.53
N ASP A 43 -11.59 -11.44 -3.84
CA ASP A 43 -11.65 -12.25 -2.63
C ASP A 43 -11.27 -11.46 -1.38
N HIS A 44 -10.49 -10.38 -1.50
CA HIS A 44 -9.99 -9.62 -0.36
C HIS A 44 -10.55 -8.20 -0.24
N LEU A 45 -11.28 -7.72 -1.26
CA LEU A 45 -11.87 -6.39 -1.26
C LEU A 45 -13.40 -6.47 -1.44
N PRO A 46 -14.16 -5.60 -0.77
CA PRO A 46 -15.59 -5.47 -1.03
C PRO A 46 -15.87 -5.15 -2.51
N LYS A 47 -16.99 -5.67 -3.04
CA LYS A 47 -17.37 -5.46 -4.43
C LYS A 47 -17.49 -3.97 -4.75
N GLY A 48 -16.87 -3.55 -5.85
CA GLY A 48 -16.91 -2.16 -6.31
C GLY A 48 -15.89 -1.23 -5.63
N THR A 49 -14.97 -1.78 -4.83
CA THR A 49 -13.83 -1.01 -4.29
C THR A 49 -13.06 -0.33 -5.44
N PRO A 50 -12.85 0.99 -5.39
CA PRO A 50 -12.03 1.67 -6.39
C PRO A 50 -10.57 1.25 -6.26
N VAL A 51 -10.03 0.67 -7.32
CA VAL A 51 -8.65 0.18 -7.37
C VAL A 51 -7.88 0.80 -8.53
N LEU A 52 -6.60 1.08 -8.31
CA LEU A 52 -5.65 1.49 -9.34
C LEU A 52 -4.50 0.49 -9.39
N ILE A 53 -4.06 0.14 -10.60
CA ILE A 53 -2.83 -0.62 -10.79
C ILE A 53 -1.65 0.33 -10.60
N THR A 54 -0.67 -0.07 -9.79
CA THR A 54 0.54 0.74 -9.55
C THR A 54 1.54 0.57 -10.68
N ALA A 55 2.54 1.46 -10.76
CA ALA A 55 3.53 1.44 -11.84
C ALA A 55 4.36 0.13 -11.91
N HIS A 56 4.46 -0.62 -10.81
CA HIS A 56 5.16 -1.91 -10.76
C HIS A 56 4.22 -3.12 -10.92
N GLY A 57 2.91 -2.89 -11.09
CA GLY A 57 1.89 -3.91 -11.31
C GLY A 57 1.15 -4.39 -10.06
N GLY A 58 1.38 -3.74 -8.91
CA GLY A 58 0.61 -3.90 -7.67
C GLY A 58 -0.76 -3.21 -7.73
N LEU A 59 -1.40 -2.99 -6.58
CA LEU A 59 -2.70 -2.29 -6.49
C LEU A 59 -2.76 -1.26 -5.36
N HIS A 60 -3.30 -0.08 -5.64
CA HIS A 60 -3.84 0.81 -4.61
C HIS A 60 -5.36 0.64 -4.54
N ALA A 61 -5.90 0.25 -3.39
CA ALA A 61 -7.34 0.27 -3.12
C ALA A 61 -7.71 1.45 -2.22
N TYR A 62 -8.77 2.17 -2.59
CA TYR A 62 -9.21 3.38 -1.89
C TYR A 62 -10.40 3.04 -0.99
N VAL A 63 -10.24 3.28 0.31
CA VAL A 63 -11.21 2.89 1.35
C VAL A 63 -11.44 4.03 2.33
N HIS A 64 -12.56 3.97 3.05
CA HIS A 64 -12.92 4.91 4.09
C HIS A 64 -12.48 4.38 5.46
N ARG A 65 -11.84 5.25 6.25
CA ARG A 65 -11.29 4.95 7.57
C ARG A 65 -12.38 4.65 8.60
N TYR A 66 -13.50 5.37 8.54
CA TYR A 66 -14.56 5.34 9.55
C TYR A 66 -13.98 5.43 10.97
N ASP A 67 -13.11 6.42 11.17
CA ASP A 67 -12.45 6.70 12.45
C ASP A 67 -11.64 5.54 13.05
N TYR A 68 -11.27 4.52 12.27
CA TYR A 68 -10.37 3.45 12.72
C TYR A 68 -9.10 4.07 13.35
N PRO A 69 -8.70 3.68 14.57
CA PRO A 69 -7.61 4.33 15.32
C PRO A 69 -6.21 3.92 14.81
N LEU A 70 -5.89 4.21 13.54
CA LEU A 70 -4.54 4.05 12.98
C LEU A 70 -3.55 4.97 13.71
N LYS A 71 -2.63 4.37 14.48
CA LYS A 71 -1.58 5.08 15.23
C LYS A 71 -0.38 5.49 14.36
N SER A 72 -0.11 4.76 13.28
CA SER A 72 0.90 5.09 12.25
C SER A 72 0.56 4.39 10.95
N ASN A 73 1.27 4.69 9.85
CA ASN A 73 1.20 3.84 8.66
C ASN A 73 1.69 2.46 9.10
N ARG A 74 0.98 1.41 8.70
CA ARG A 74 1.26 0.04 9.12
C ARG A 74 1.45 -0.83 7.88
N LEU A 75 2.55 -1.56 7.88
CA LEU A 75 2.68 -2.76 7.08
C LEU A 75 1.82 -3.83 7.74
N VAL A 76 0.80 -4.30 7.03
CA VAL A 76 0.09 -5.53 7.36
C VAL A 76 0.88 -6.65 6.71
N ALA A 77 1.71 -7.32 7.51
CA ALA A 77 2.44 -8.45 6.97
C ALA A 77 1.46 -9.60 6.66
N SER A 78 1.77 -10.29 5.57
CA SER A 78 0.94 -11.31 4.92
C SER A 78 0.49 -12.47 5.81
N LYS A 79 1.09 -12.67 6.99
CA LYS A 79 0.81 -13.83 7.85
C LYS A 79 -0.62 -13.87 8.43
N LYS A 80 -1.28 -12.72 8.58
CA LYS A 80 -2.67 -12.67 9.06
C LYS A 80 -3.69 -12.64 7.93
N ILE A 81 -3.30 -12.27 6.71
CA ILE A 81 -4.19 -12.35 5.55
C ILE A 81 -4.19 -13.81 5.08
N PRO A 82 -5.35 -14.42 4.78
CA PRO A 82 -5.45 -15.84 4.46
C PRO A 82 -4.70 -16.28 3.17
N PHE A 83 -3.97 -15.38 2.50
CA PHE A 83 -3.26 -15.64 1.27
C PHE A 83 -1.79 -15.22 1.33
N THR A 84 -0.89 -16.14 0.96
CA THR A 84 0.55 -15.89 0.84
C THR A 84 0.88 -15.42 -0.57
N GLY A 85 1.65 -14.33 -0.70
CA GLY A 85 2.23 -13.95 -2.00
C GLY A 85 2.22 -12.46 -2.31
N PHE A 86 1.53 -11.63 -1.51
CA PHE A 86 1.62 -10.17 -1.56
C PHE A 86 1.73 -9.60 -0.14
N THR A 87 2.18 -8.35 -0.02
CA THR A 87 2.12 -7.58 1.23
C THR A 87 1.15 -6.43 1.10
N VAL A 88 0.61 -5.94 2.22
CA VAL A 88 -0.32 -4.81 2.22
C VAL A 88 0.21 -3.72 3.13
N ASP A 89 0.50 -2.55 2.57
CA ASP A 89 0.77 -1.33 3.31
C ASP A 89 -0.49 -0.48 3.43
N ILE A 90 -0.74 0.08 4.61
CA ILE A 90 -1.90 0.94 4.87
C ILE A 90 -1.42 2.37 5.06
N PHE A 91 -1.78 3.23 4.10
CA PHE A 91 -1.51 4.65 4.10
C PHE A 91 -2.75 5.44 4.48
N ALA A 92 -2.62 6.27 5.50
CA ALA A 92 -3.65 7.22 5.90
C ALA A 92 -3.03 8.60 6.11
N GLN A 93 -3.86 9.62 6.29
CA GLN A 93 -3.37 10.89 6.80
C GLN A 93 -2.81 10.73 8.22
N ILE A 94 -1.48 10.74 8.30
CA ILE A 94 -0.70 10.61 9.52
C ILE A 94 0.43 11.63 9.44
N GLU A 95 0.44 12.62 10.33
CA GLU A 95 1.39 13.74 10.27
C GLU A 95 2.84 13.29 10.54
N LYS A 96 3.48 12.66 9.55
CA LYS A 96 4.88 12.26 9.59
C LYS A 96 5.60 12.68 8.30
N HIS A 97 6.74 13.30 8.52
CA HIS A 97 7.70 13.66 7.48
C HIS A 97 8.76 12.56 7.44
N LYS A 98 9.22 12.18 6.24
CA LYS A 98 10.44 11.39 6.11
C LYS A 98 11.58 12.13 6.80
N THR A 99 12.40 11.39 7.51
CA THR A 99 13.61 11.92 8.12
C THR A 99 14.82 11.59 7.26
N ALA A 100 15.72 12.55 7.06
CA ALA A 100 17.09 12.32 6.63
C ALA A 100 18.01 12.74 7.79
N ASP A 101 18.90 11.84 8.21
CA ASP A 101 19.86 12.10 9.31
C ASP A 101 19.20 12.57 10.63
N GLY A 102 18.03 12.00 10.95
CA GLY A 102 17.27 12.36 12.15
C GLY A 102 16.51 13.68 12.07
N LYS A 103 16.52 14.38 10.92
CA LYS A 103 15.76 15.62 10.70
C LYS A 103 14.68 15.41 9.63
N PRO A 104 13.48 16.01 9.78
CA PRO A 104 12.49 16.05 8.72
C PRO A 104 13.10 16.61 7.43
N ASN A 105 13.05 15.85 6.34
CA ASN A 105 13.56 16.28 5.03
C ASN A 105 12.49 17.06 4.21
N GLY A 106 11.35 17.40 4.85
CA GLY A 106 10.23 18.09 4.22
C GLY A 106 9.34 17.23 3.32
N ILE A 107 9.71 15.97 3.07
CA ILE A 107 8.90 15.03 2.27
C ILE A 107 7.91 14.34 3.19
N LYS A 108 6.62 14.67 3.07
CA LYS A 108 5.55 13.98 3.79
C LYS A 108 5.39 12.55 3.26
N GLU A 109 5.18 11.59 4.16
CA GLU A 109 5.11 10.16 3.79
C GLU A 109 3.82 9.78 3.06
N ASN A 110 2.75 10.55 3.19
CA ASN A 110 1.43 10.15 2.69
C ASN A 110 1.09 10.79 1.34
N ARG A 111 1.99 10.62 0.36
CA ARG A 111 1.71 10.99 -1.04
C ARG A 111 1.53 9.74 -1.87
N VAL A 112 0.41 9.66 -2.57
CA VAL A 112 0.13 8.56 -3.50
C VAL A 112 0.06 9.10 -4.92
N MET A 113 0.74 8.42 -5.84
CA MET A 113 0.71 8.81 -7.25
C MET A 113 -0.68 8.53 -7.84
N LEU A 114 -1.14 9.47 -8.65
CA LEU A 114 -2.40 9.35 -9.37
C LEU A 114 -2.17 8.72 -10.76
N PRO A 115 -3.24 8.24 -11.41
CA PRO A 115 -3.19 7.67 -12.76
C PRO A 115 -2.44 8.55 -13.77
N ASP A 116 -1.91 7.92 -14.81
CA ASP A 116 -1.15 8.55 -15.90
C ASP A 116 0.16 9.23 -15.50
N SER A 117 0.55 9.14 -14.22
CA SER A 117 1.84 9.61 -13.73
C SER A 117 3.01 8.71 -14.17
N VAL A 118 4.19 9.30 -14.27
CA VAL A 118 5.45 8.59 -14.56
C VAL A 118 6.42 8.78 -13.41
N ILE A 119 6.95 7.67 -12.90
CA ILE A 119 8.01 7.65 -11.90
C ILE A 119 9.30 7.14 -12.53
N ARG A 120 10.44 7.62 -12.02
CA ARG A 120 11.75 7.04 -12.33
C ARG A 120 12.27 6.33 -11.10
N ASP A 121 12.50 5.03 -11.22
CA ASP A 121 13.14 4.21 -10.20
C ASP A 121 14.38 3.52 -10.79
N LYS A 122 15.51 3.60 -10.08
CA LYS A 122 16.81 3.01 -10.50
C LYS A 122 17.22 3.29 -11.96
N GLY A 123 16.85 4.47 -12.49
CA GLY A 123 17.15 4.87 -13.87
C GLY A 123 16.16 4.34 -14.92
N GLN A 124 15.17 3.54 -14.53
CA GLN A 124 14.08 3.08 -15.38
C GLN A 124 12.81 3.89 -15.13
N GLU A 125 12.06 4.16 -16.20
CA GLU A 125 10.75 4.81 -16.09
C GLU A 125 9.65 3.78 -15.94
N TYR A 126 8.72 4.04 -15.02
CA TYR A 126 7.51 3.24 -14.83
C TYR A 126 6.31 4.18 -14.90
N LYS A 127 5.28 3.76 -15.64
CA LYS A 127 4.07 4.55 -15.87
C LYS A 127 2.90 3.94 -15.13
N TYR A 128 2.17 4.78 -14.39
CA TYR A 128 0.86 4.42 -13.87
C TYR A 128 -0.12 4.31 -15.04
N PRO A 129 -0.86 3.21 -15.17
CA PRO A 129 -1.91 3.09 -16.17
C PRO A 129 -3.02 4.11 -15.94
N THR A 130 -3.82 4.33 -16.97
CA THR A 130 -5.02 5.16 -16.89
C THR A 130 -6.02 4.53 -15.92
N ALA A 131 -6.75 5.38 -15.19
CA ALA A 131 -7.76 4.92 -14.24
C ALA A 131 -8.86 4.11 -14.96
N PRO A 132 -9.40 3.04 -14.35
CA PRO A 132 -10.60 2.38 -14.85
C PRO A 132 -11.78 3.36 -14.96
N ALA A 133 -12.73 3.04 -15.85
CA ALA A 133 -13.98 3.78 -15.95
C ALA A 133 -14.70 3.82 -14.58
N ASN A 134 -15.29 4.97 -14.25
CA ASN A 134 -15.98 5.24 -12.98
C ASN A 134 -15.10 5.25 -11.71
N PHE A 135 -13.77 5.10 -11.81
CA PHE A 135 -12.87 5.16 -10.65
C PHE A 135 -13.14 6.42 -9.80
N TRP A 136 -13.23 7.59 -10.45
CA TRP A 136 -13.50 8.88 -9.79
C TRP A 136 -14.97 9.10 -9.41
N GLY A 137 -15.89 8.25 -9.85
CA GLY A 137 -17.34 8.39 -9.60
C GLY A 137 -17.81 7.69 -8.32
N SER A 138 -16.90 7.03 -7.60
CA SER A 138 -17.25 6.24 -6.41
C SER A 138 -17.35 7.14 -5.18
N ASN A 139 -18.58 7.45 -4.77
CA ASN A 139 -18.85 8.29 -3.60
C ASN A 139 -18.94 7.50 -2.28
N ASN A 140 -19.10 6.17 -2.36
CA ASN A 140 -19.20 5.29 -1.19
C ASN A 140 -18.00 4.36 -1.17
N LEU A 141 -16.94 4.79 -0.49
CA LEU A 141 -15.75 3.96 -0.30
C LEU A 141 -16.04 2.85 0.74
N PRO A 142 -15.51 1.64 0.54
CA PRO A 142 -15.65 0.56 1.50
C PRO A 142 -15.05 0.89 2.86
N ASN A 143 -15.56 0.25 3.92
CA ASN A 143 -15.14 0.48 5.29
C ASN A 143 -13.88 -0.32 5.66
N LEU A 144 -12.86 0.36 6.19
CA LEU A 144 -11.63 -0.27 6.67
C LEU A 144 -11.88 -1.30 7.79
N TRP A 145 -12.81 -1.02 8.71
CA TRP A 145 -13.14 -1.96 9.79
C TRP A 145 -13.59 -3.31 9.25
N ASP A 146 -14.51 -3.31 8.28
CA ASP A 146 -15.07 -4.54 7.71
C ASP A 146 -14.02 -5.36 6.96
N ILE A 147 -13.11 -4.66 6.25
CA ILE A 147 -11.99 -5.29 5.54
C ILE A 147 -11.03 -5.97 6.53
N LEU A 148 -10.60 -5.23 7.56
CA LEU A 148 -9.66 -5.76 8.56
C LEU A 148 -10.29 -6.90 9.38
N ALA A 149 -11.57 -6.80 9.72
CA ALA A 149 -12.32 -7.86 10.38
C ALA A 149 -12.40 -9.12 9.50
N ALA A 150 -12.68 -8.98 8.21
CA ALA A 150 -12.69 -10.10 7.26
C ALA A 150 -11.31 -10.77 7.13
N TRP A 151 -10.24 -10.01 7.27
CA TRP A 151 -8.87 -10.53 7.30
C TRP A 151 -8.43 -11.02 8.68
N ASN A 152 -9.28 -10.90 9.72
CA ASN A 152 -8.91 -11.19 11.11
C ASN A 152 -7.64 -10.44 11.57
N VAL A 153 -7.53 -9.17 11.17
CA VAL A 153 -6.42 -8.27 11.50
C VAL A 153 -6.92 -7.19 12.46
N ASP A 154 -6.24 -7.06 13.61
CA ASP A 154 -6.33 -5.85 14.43
C ASP A 154 -4.97 -5.13 14.41
N LEU A 155 -4.97 -3.88 13.96
CA LEU A 155 -3.79 -3.02 13.86
C LEU A 155 -3.51 -2.26 15.17
N ASN A 156 -4.41 -2.36 16.16
CA ASN A 156 -4.17 -1.86 17.50
C ASN A 156 -3.26 -2.79 18.31
N GLU A 157 -3.20 -4.06 17.96
CA GLU A 157 -2.21 -5.00 18.47
C GLU A 157 -0.81 -4.58 17.96
N GLU A 158 0.19 -4.61 18.84
CA GLU A 158 1.57 -4.36 18.43
C GLU A 158 2.03 -5.46 17.48
N TYR A 159 2.24 -5.09 16.21
CA TYR A 159 2.80 -6.02 15.24
C TYR A 159 4.29 -6.21 15.51
N VAL A 160 4.66 -7.37 16.05
CA VAL A 160 6.06 -7.80 16.09
C VAL A 160 6.46 -8.11 14.64
N LYS A 161 7.29 -7.25 14.04
CA LYS A 161 7.94 -7.56 12.76
C LYS A 161 8.72 -8.86 12.95
N GLU A 162 8.26 -9.94 12.34
CA GLU A 162 9.09 -11.12 12.25
C GLU A 162 10.30 -10.81 11.34
N PRO A 163 11.53 -11.16 11.76
CA PRO A 163 12.72 -10.90 10.98
C PRO A 163 12.60 -11.55 9.60
N ARG A 164 12.75 -10.75 8.54
CA ARG A 164 12.88 -11.26 7.18
C ARG A 164 14.26 -11.88 7.04
N PHE A 165 14.34 -13.21 7.03
CA PHE A 165 15.58 -13.90 6.71
C PHE A 165 15.76 -13.94 5.20
N ILE A 166 16.79 -13.26 4.69
CA ILE A 166 17.26 -13.47 3.32
C ILE A 166 18.15 -14.71 3.35
N GLN A 167 17.73 -15.77 2.66
CA GLN A 167 18.59 -16.93 2.45
C GLN A 167 19.64 -16.56 1.39
N SER A 168 20.72 -15.90 1.81
CA SER A 168 21.93 -15.85 0.98
C SER A 168 22.50 -17.28 0.92
N GLY A 169 22.97 -17.73 -0.24
CA GLY A 169 23.56 -19.08 -0.43
C GLY A 169 24.81 -19.39 0.39
N VAL A 170 25.10 -18.60 1.43
CA VAL A 170 26.09 -18.86 2.46
C VAL A 170 25.34 -18.76 3.79
N ASN A 171 25.47 -19.78 4.65
CA ASN A 171 24.82 -19.90 5.97
C ASN A 171 25.08 -18.68 6.88
N VAL A 172 24.36 -17.58 6.66
CA VAL A 172 24.36 -16.39 7.51
C VAL A 172 22.92 -15.90 7.57
N ASN A 173 22.26 -16.17 8.70
CA ASN A 173 20.97 -15.55 9.01
C ASN A 173 21.23 -14.10 9.40
N ILE A 174 21.09 -13.17 8.47
CA ILE A 174 21.14 -11.73 8.76
C ILE A 174 19.73 -11.28 9.13
N SER A 175 19.54 -10.91 10.40
CA SER A 175 18.33 -10.18 10.83
C SER A 175 18.45 -8.73 10.38
N LEU A 176 17.54 -8.27 9.53
CA LEU A 176 17.41 -6.86 9.16
C LEU A 176 16.48 -6.17 10.17
N ASP A 177 17.03 -5.80 11.32
CA ASP A 177 16.44 -4.74 12.15
C ASP A 177 16.77 -3.39 11.50
N LEU A 178 15.93 -2.97 10.55
CA LEU A 178 15.91 -1.57 10.14
C LEU A 178 15.10 -0.80 11.16
N ALA A 179 15.80 -0.32 12.19
CA ALA A 179 15.32 0.72 13.09
C ALA A 179 15.27 2.05 12.35
N PHE A 180 14.06 2.52 12.04
CA PHE A 180 13.74 3.93 11.82
C PHE A 180 12.29 4.18 12.28
#